data_AF-T0ZGU0-F1
#
_entry.id   AF-T0ZGU0-F1
#
_cell.length_a   1.000
_cell.length_b   1.000
_cell.length_c   1.000
_cell.angle_alpha   90.00
_cell.angle_beta   90.00
_cell.angle_gamma   90.00
#
_symmetry.space_group_name_H-M   'P 1'
#
loop_
_entity.id
_entity.type
_entity.pdbx_description
1 polymer ?
#
loop_
_entity_poly.entity_id
_entity_poly.type
_entity_poly.pdbx_seq_one_letter_code
_entity_poly.pdbx_strand_id
1 'polypeptide(L)'
;MDRPRYLPISDYGIIGDLHTAALVSRMGSIDWMCVPRFDSPSIFGKLLDADKGGALWVEVEGGFIPDSRRYLPGTNILQTNLSSPHGRLRITDFMVVRERQQTLEHDHVMVRLLEAPDADLKASVHLDARF
;
A
#
# COMPACT_ATOMS: atom_id res chain seq x y z
N MET A 1 10.53 -1.89 -16.23
CA MET A 1 9.58 -2.95 -16.63
C MET A 1 8.18 -2.44 -16.38
N ASP A 2 7.28 -2.73 -17.30
CA ASP A 2 5.90 -2.23 -17.27
C ASP A 2 5.10 -2.96 -16.18
N ARG A 3 4.35 -2.22 -15.37
CA ARG A 3 3.55 -2.83 -14.29
C ARG A 3 2.33 -3.52 -14.91
N PRO A 4 1.93 -4.72 -14.43
CA PRO A 4 0.70 -5.35 -14.90
C PRO A 4 -0.48 -4.40 -14.64
N ARG A 5 -1.31 -4.20 -15.67
CA ARG A 5 -2.47 -3.29 -15.61
C ARG A 5 -3.45 -3.68 -14.51
N TYR A 6 -3.66 -4.99 -14.36
CA TYR A 6 -4.50 -5.59 -13.32
C TYR A 6 -3.75 -6.77 -12.71
N LEU A 7 -3.94 -6.99 -11.41
CA LEU A 7 -3.41 -8.14 -10.70
C LEU A 7 -4.55 -9.07 -10.26
N PRO A 8 -4.32 -10.38 -10.17
CA PRO A 8 -5.23 -11.30 -9.51
C PRO A 8 -5.52 -10.84 -8.07
N ILE A 9 -6.74 -11.05 -7.58
CA ILE A 9 -7.10 -10.65 -6.20
C ILE A 9 -6.19 -11.30 -5.14
N SER A 10 -5.68 -12.51 -5.42
CA SER A 10 -4.71 -13.23 -4.56
C SER A 10 -3.36 -12.54 -4.42
N ASP A 11 -3.02 -11.62 -5.33
CA ASP A 11 -1.79 -10.82 -5.25
C ASP A 11 -1.97 -9.55 -4.41
N TYR A 12 -3.10 -9.37 -3.72
CA TYR A 12 -3.31 -8.28 -2.77
C TYR A 12 -3.22 -8.77 -1.31
N GLY A 13 -2.65 -7.93 -0.44
CA GLY A 13 -2.78 -8.02 1.00
C GLY A 13 -3.74 -6.94 1.49
N ILE A 14 -4.42 -7.19 2.61
CA ILE A 14 -5.34 -6.26 3.25
C ILE A 14 -4.74 -5.66 4.53
N ILE A 15 -4.86 -4.34 4.69
CA ILE A 15 -4.58 -3.63 5.96
C ILE A 15 -5.81 -2.82 6.36
N GLY A 16 -6.07 -2.63 7.65
CA GLY A 16 -7.24 -1.90 8.13
C GLY A 16 -7.16 -1.43 9.59
N ASP A 17 -8.03 -0.51 9.97
CA ASP A 17 -8.11 0.11 11.29
C ASP A 17 -9.45 -0.14 12.01
N LEU A 18 -10.15 -1.21 11.62
CA LEU A 18 -11.50 -1.59 12.06
C LEU A 18 -12.64 -0.72 11.52
N HIS A 19 -12.36 0.39 10.86
CA HIS A 19 -13.37 1.28 10.28
C HIS A 19 -13.32 1.25 8.75
N THR A 20 -12.13 1.05 8.18
CA THR A 20 -11.94 0.79 6.76
C THR A 20 -10.75 -0.15 6.51
N ALA A 21 -10.48 -0.43 5.23
CA ALA A 21 -9.32 -1.18 4.78
C ALA A 21 -8.78 -0.68 3.43
N ALA A 22 -7.51 -1.00 3.19
CA ALA A 22 -6.82 -0.80 1.94
C ALA A 22 -6.29 -2.12 1.38
N LEU A 23 -6.29 -2.26 0.05
CA LEU A 23 -5.66 -3.39 -0.64
C LEU A 23 -4.31 -2.99 -1.20
N VAL A 24 -3.28 -3.70 -0.74
CA VAL A 24 -1.87 -3.50 -1.07
C VAL A 24 -1.43 -4.58 -2.05
N SER A 25 -1.05 -4.18 -3.26
CA SER A 25 -0.57 -5.07 -4.29
C SER A 25 0.74 -5.76 -3.89
N ARG A 26 1.06 -6.88 -4.54
CA ARG A 26 2.36 -7.55 -4.38
C ARG A 26 3.54 -6.69 -4.85
N MET A 27 3.26 -5.64 -5.61
CA MET A 27 4.22 -4.62 -6.03
C MET A 27 4.32 -3.45 -5.05
N GLY A 28 3.64 -3.53 -3.90
CA GLY A 28 3.67 -2.51 -2.85
C GLY A 28 2.86 -1.26 -3.15
N SER A 29 2.03 -1.25 -4.20
CA SER A 29 1.08 -0.15 -4.43
C SER A 29 -0.20 -0.34 -3.61
N ILE A 30 -0.86 0.73 -3.19
CA ILE A 30 -2.22 0.69 -2.65
C ILE A 30 -3.16 1.01 -3.79
N ASP A 31 -3.89 0.01 -4.24
CA ASP A 31 -4.72 0.10 -5.44
C ASP A 31 -6.21 0.28 -5.11
N TRP A 32 -6.58 0.06 -3.84
CA TRP A 32 -7.95 0.22 -3.36
C TRP A 32 -7.95 0.74 -1.93
N MET A 33 -8.77 1.75 -1.65
CA MET A 33 -9.05 2.22 -0.29
C MET A 33 -10.34 3.06 -0.29
N CYS A 34 -11.30 2.69 0.56
CA CYS A 34 -12.46 3.54 0.86
C CYS A 34 -12.18 4.32 2.14
N VAL A 35 -12.59 5.58 2.21
CA VAL A 35 -12.54 6.36 3.46
C VAL A 35 -13.78 7.25 3.56
N PRO A 36 -14.33 7.48 4.76
CA PRO A 36 -13.84 6.97 6.05
C PRO A 36 -14.29 5.53 6.39
N ARG A 37 -15.25 4.97 5.65
CA ARG A 37 -15.84 3.66 5.96
C ARG A 37 -15.76 2.72 4.76
N PHE A 38 -15.93 1.42 5.00
CA PHE A 38 -15.94 0.39 3.95
C PHE A 38 -16.95 0.67 2.80
N ASP A 39 -18.07 1.31 3.10
CA ASP A 39 -19.14 1.65 2.16
C ASP A 39 -19.01 3.06 1.56
N SER A 40 -17.94 3.79 1.88
CA SER A 40 -17.69 5.13 1.34
C SER A 40 -17.09 5.08 -0.06
N PRO A 41 -17.15 6.18 -0.84
CA PRO A 41 -16.41 6.27 -2.10
C PRO A 41 -14.93 5.94 -1.93
N SER A 42 -14.36 5.30 -2.95
CA SER A 42 -12.95 4.92 -2.94
C SER A 42 -12.05 6.08 -3.33
N ILE A 43 -11.01 6.38 -2.52
CA ILE A 43 -9.96 7.34 -2.89
C ILE A 43 -8.92 6.75 -3.84
N PHE A 44 -8.80 5.43 -3.83
CA PHE A 44 -8.05 4.65 -4.82
C PHE A 44 -8.97 3.55 -5.35
N GLY A 45 -9.04 3.43 -6.67
CA GLY A 45 -9.93 2.54 -7.40
C GLY A 45 -9.23 1.79 -8.53
N LYS A 46 -7.89 1.73 -8.53
CA LYS A 46 -7.09 1.09 -9.58
C LYS A 46 -7.44 -0.38 -9.81
N LEU A 47 -7.93 -1.06 -8.76
CA LEU A 47 -8.44 -2.43 -8.87
C LEU A 47 -9.56 -2.58 -9.92
N LEU A 48 -10.39 -1.54 -10.10
CA LEU A 48 -11.51 -1.54 -11.06
C LEU A 48 -11.17 -0.83 -12.38
N ASP A 49 -10.41 0.26 -12.32
CA ASP A 49 -9.99 1.03 -13.49
C ASP A 49 -8.50 1.37 -13.37
N ALA A 50 -7.66 0.68 -14.14
CA ALA A 50 -6.21 0.82 -14.08
C ALA A 50 -5.72 2.22 -14.50
N ASP A 51 -6.51 2.95 -15.29
CA ASP A 51 -6.12 4.21 -15.91
C ASP A 51 -6.69 5.40 -15.12
N LYS A 52 -7.91 5.28 -14.56
CA LYS A 52 -8.61 6.37 -13.87
C LYS A 52 -8.73 6.17 -12.37
N GLY A 53 -8.54 4.95 -11.86
CA GLY A 53 -8.81 4.61 -10.48
C GLY A 53 -7.87 5.27 -9.46
N GLY A 54 -6.66 5.65 -9.86
CA GLY A 54 -5.68 6.24 -8.94
C GLY A 54 -5.14 5.23 -7.90
N ALA A 55 -3.97 5.53 -7.34
CA ALA A 55 -3.27 4.65 -6.40
C ALA A 55 -2.19 5.42 -5.60
N LEU A 56 -1.63 4.78 -4.57
CA LEU A 56 -0.40 5.20 -3.89
C LEU A 56 0.72 4.18 -4.17
N TRP A 57 1.84 4.61 -4.77
CA TRP A 57 2.93 3.70 -5.11
C TRP A 57 4.31 4.33 -4.98
N VAL A 58 5.34 3.48 -5.02
CA VAL A 58 6.73 3.88 -5.02
C VAL A 58 7.39 3.42 -6.32
N GLU A 59 8.09 4.33 -6.97
CA GLU A 59 9.00 4.01 -8.07
C GLU A 59 10.43 4.15 -7.59
N VAL A 60 11.29 3.27 -8.07
CA VAL A 60 12.71 3.31 -7.74
C VAL A 60 13.48 3.15 -9.05
N GLU A 61 14.59 3.87 -9.16
CA GLU A 61 15.46 3.81 -10.33
C GLU A 61 15.92 2.36 -10.61
N GLY A 62 15.94 1.97 -11.89
CA GLY A 62 16.23 0.60 -12.31
C GLY A 62 15.06 -0.38 -12.20
N GLY A 63 13.97 -0.01 -11.51
CA GLY A 63 12.79 -0.86 -11.34
C GLY A 63 13.02 -2.06 -10.41
N PHE A 64 11.93 -2.67 -9.97
CA PHE A 64 11.95 -3.74 -8.98
C PHE A 64 10.98 -4.86 -9.36
N ILE A 65 11.28 -6.07 -8.90
CA ILE A 65 10.39 -7.23 -8.99
C ILE A 65 9.90 -7.64 -7.59
N PRO A 66 8.70 -8.24 -7.46
CA PRO A 66 8.26 -8.77 -6.19
C PRO A 66 9.21 -9.87 -5.69
N ASP A 67 9.61 -9.81 -4.42
CA ASP A 67 10.47 -10.83 -3.79
C ASP A 67 9.67 -11.65 -2.77
N SER A 68 9.30 -11.02 -1.65
CA SER A 68 8.57 -11.68 -0.58
C SER A 68 7.56 -10.75 0.08
N ARG A 69 6.56 -11.36 0.72
CA ARG A 69 5.54 -10.62 1.47
C ARG A 69 5.12 -11.43 2.69
N ARG A 70 4.91 -10.75 3.81
CA ARG A 70 4.36 -11.37 5.03
C ARG A 70 3.65 -10.33 5.88
N TYR A 71 2.68 -10.79 6.66
CA TYR A 71 2.27 -10.03 7.84
C TYR A 71 3.29 -10.22 8.96
N LEU A 72 3.57 -9.18 9.73
CA LEU A 72 4.34 -9.35 10.95
C LEU A 72 3.54 -10.21 11.94
N PRO A 73 4.17 -11.18 12.64
CA PRO A 73 3.47 -12.16 13.46
C PRO A 73 2.50 -11.53 14.46
N GLY A 74 1.24 -11.99 14.44
CA GLY A 74 0.20 -11.52 15.37
C GLY A 74 -0.33 -10.11 15.09
N THR A 75 -0.06 -9.53 13.91
CA THR A 75 -0.47 -8.16 13.57
C THR A 75 -1.10 -8.07 12.19
N ASN A 76 -1.81 -6.97 11.92
CA ASN A 76 -2.23 -6.57 10.58
C ASN A 76 -1.23 -5.58 9.93
N ILE A 77 0.06 -5.75 10.22
CA ILE A 77 1.14 -4.96 9.60
C ILE A 77 1.71 -5.77 8.44
N LEU A 78 1.62 -5.24 7.23
CA LEU A 78 2.06 -5.90 6.01
C LEU A 78 3.47 -5.43 5.63
N GLN A 79 4.40 -6.37 5.52
CA GLN A 79 5.75 -6.11 5.02
C GLN A 79 5.91 -6.73 3.62
N THR A 80 6.25 -5.89 2.65
CA THR A 80 6.51 -6.27 1.25
C THR A 80 7.96 -5.95 0.91
N ASN A 81 8.71 -6.96 0.48
CA ASN A 81 10.06 -6.78 -0.06
C ASN A 81 10.00 -6.84 -1.59
N LEU A 82 10.62 -5.86 -2.21
CA LEU A 82 10.84 -5.78 -3.64
C LEU A 82 12.35 -5.81 -3.88
N SER A 83 12.80 -6.56 -4.88
CA SER A 83 14.23 -6.70 -5.18
C SER A 83 14.59 -6.14 -6.57
N SER A 84 15.80 -5.59 -6.69
CA SER A 84 16.43 -5.21 -7.94
C SER A 84 17.93 -5.55 -7.91
N PRO A 85 18.64 -5.46 -9.04
CA PRO A 85 20.11 -5.58 -9.06
C PRO A 85 20.84 -4.53 -8.21
N HIS A 86 20.18 -3.42 -7.85
CA HIS A 86 20.76 -2.31 -7.11
C HIS A 86 20.50 -2.37 -5.60
N GLY A 87 19.67 -3.31 -5.14
CA GLY A 87 19.33 -3.48 -3.72
C GLY A 87 17.88 -3.92 -3.54
N ARG A 88 17.39 -3.81 -2.31
CA ARG A 88 16.03 -4.19 -1.93
C ARG A 88 15.31 -2.99 -1.33
N LEU A 89 14.05 -2.83 -1.72
CA LEU A 89 13.13 -1.92 -1.05
C LEU A 89 12.20 -2.75 -0.17
N ARG A 90 12.16 -2.43 1.11
CA ARG A 90 11.19 -2.96 2.07
C ARG A 90 10.14 -1.89 2.34
N ILE A 91 8.89 -2.24 2.11
CA ILE A 91 7.72 -1.42 2.37
C ILE A 91 6.96 -2.05 3.52
N THR A 92 6.73 -1.31 4.59
CA THR A 92 5.91 -1.74 5.72
C THR A 92 4.67 -0.85 5.80
N ASP A 93 3.50 -1.44 5.61
CA ASP A 93 2.20 -0.76 5.56
C ASP A 93 1.29 -1.22 6.69
N PHE A 94 0.63 -0.28 7.35
CA PHE A 94 -0.40 -0.57 8.35
C PHE A 94 -1.31 0.64 8.57
N MET A 95 -2.46 0.41 9.22
CA MET A 95 -3.34 1.48 9.68
C MET A 95 -3.39 1.47 11.21
N VAL A 96 -3.42 2.67 11.81
CA VAL A 96 -3.39 2.83 13.27
C VAL A 96 -4.81 2.68 13.82
N VAL A 97 -5.01 1.68 14.68
CA VAL A 97 -6.24 1.57 15.47
C VAL A 97 -6.19 2.60 16.60
N ARG A 98 -7.10 3.57 16.60
CA ARG A 98 -7.22 4.56 17.69
C ARG A 98 -8.25 4.12 18.72
N GLU A 99 -7.98 4.40 19.99
CA GLU A 99 -8.92 4.12 21.08
C GLU A 99 -10.17 5.01 21.00
N ARG A 100 -11.32 4.44 21.38
CA ARG A 100 -12.67 5.00 21.25
C ARG A 100 -12.92 6.34 21.98
N GLN A 101 -11.95 6.85 22.74
CA GLN A 101 -12.08 8.07 23.55
C GLN A 101 -11.69 9.35 22.82
N GLN A 102 -11.18 9.28 21.58
CA GLN A 102 -10.89 10.48 20.79
C GLN A 102 -12.14 10.93 20.03
N THR A 103 -12.60 12.13 20.37
CA THR A 103 -13.88 12.74 19.96
C THR A 103 -13.94 13.20 18.49
N LEU A 104 -13.03 12.73 17.62
CA LEU A 104 -13.05 12.98 16.18
C LEU A 104 -13.29 11.65 15.49
N GLU A 105 -14.53 11.42 15.06
CA GLU A 105 -15.05 10.08 14.70
C GLU A 105 -14.37 9.41 13.48
N HIS A 106 -13.47 10.08 12.73
CA HIS A 106 -12.97 9.54 11.45
C HIS A 106 -11.52 9.96 11.06
N ASP A 107 -10.62 10.16 12.03
CA ASP A 107 -9.19 10.44 11.73
C ASP A 107 -8.42 9.14 11.43
N HIS A 108 -8.54 8.64 10.21
CA HIS A 108 -7.77 7.48 9.73
C HIS A 108 -6.30 7.83 9.55
N VAL A 109 -5.41 7.03 10.13
CA VAL A 109 -3.97 7.16 9.93
C VAL A 109 -3.43 5.91 9.28
N MET A 110 -3.02 6.04 8.02
CA MET A 110 -2.25 5.02 7.31
C MET A 110 -0.76 5.37 7.39
N VAL A 111 0.06 4.39 7.78
CA VAL A 111 1.51 4.53 7.86
C VAL A 111 2.14 3.63 6.80
N ARG A 112 3.04 4.22 6.01
CA ARG A 112 3.92 3.53 5.07
C ARG A 112 5.36 3.87 5.40
N LEU A 113 6.15 2.88 5.77
CA LEU A 113 7.59 2.99 6.00
C LEU A 113 8.35 2.40 4.81
N LEU A 114 9.33 3.15 4.29
CA LEU A 114 10.21 2.74 3.20
C LEU A 114 11.62 2.57 3.75
N GLU A 115 12.19 1.37 3.60
CA GLU A 115 13.53 1.03 4.05
C GLU A 115 14.33 0.42 2.91
N ALA A 116 15.60 0.80 2.79
CA ALA A 116 16.55 0.23 1.82
C ALA A 116 17.68 -0.47 2.59
N PRO A 117 17.46 -1.70 3.09
CA PRO A 117 18.36 -2.32 4.08
C PRO A 117 19.74 -2.69 3.54
N ASP A 118 19.90 -2.80 2.22
CA ASP A 118 21.13 -3.33 1.61
C ASP A 118 21.98 -2.23 0.93
N ALA A 119 21.38 -1.12 0.49
CA ALA A 119 22.04 -0.03 -0.24
C ALA A 119 21.16 1.23 -0.30
N ASP A 120 21.75 2.37 -0.61
CA ASP A 120 20.99 3.59 -0.90
C ASP A 120 20.24 3.46 -2.23
N LEU A 121 18.95 3.82 -2.22
CA LEU A 121 18.07 3.76 -3.38
C LEU A 121 17.46 5.13 -3.67
N LYS A 122 17.45 5.51 -4.96
CA LYS A 122 16.72 6.70 -5.41
C LYS A 122 15.28 6.32 -5.74
N ALA A 123 14.35 6.82 -4.94
CA ALA A 123 12.94 6.51 -5.06
C ALA A 123 12.07 7.77 -5.16
N SER A 124 10.93 7.63 -5.84
CA SER A 124 9.86 8.62 -5.93
C SER A 124 8.58 8.00 -5.36
N VAL A 125 7.85 8.77 -4.55
CA VAL A 125 6.54 8.38 -4.04
C VAL A 125 5.47 9.12 -4.83
N HIS A 126 4.48 8.39 -5.30
CA HIS A 126 3.38 8.91 -6.11
C HIS A 126 2.06 8.68 -5.40
N LEU A 127 1.28 9.75 -5.26
CA LEU A 127 -0.04 9.74 -4.67
C LEU A 127 -1.02 10.29 -5.70
N ASP A 128 -1.90 9.44 -6.21
CA ASP A 128 -2.92 9.81 -7.20
C ASP A 128 -4.30 9.48 -6.63
N ALA A 129 -4.79 10.32 -5.73
CA ALA A 129 -6.09 10.15 -5.08
C ALA A 129 -7.23 10.66 -5.98
N ARG A 130 -8.37 9.98 -5.92
CA ARG A 130 -9.62 10.37 -6.60
C ARG A 130 -10.65 10.80 -5.56
N PHE A 131 -11.28 11.95 -5.79
CA PHE A 131 -12.35 12.51 -4.95
C PHE A 131 -13.61 12.70 -5.78
#